data_AF-A0A2R5L1D1-F1
#
_entry.id   AF-A0A2R5L1D1-F1
#
_cell.length_a   1.000
_cell.length_b   1.000
_cell.length_c   1.000
_cell.angle_alpha   90.00
_cell.angle_beta   90.00
_cell.angle_gamma   90.00
#
_symmetry.space_group_name_H-M   'P 1'
#
loop_
_entity.id
_entity.type
_entity.pdbx_description
1 polymer ?
#
loop_
_entity_poly.entity_id
_entity_poly.type
_entity_poly.pdbx_seq_one_letter_code
_entity_poly.pdbx_strand_id
1 'polypeptide(L)'
;QNILKKYQFRLRFNDHYLDPNQTLFEQIRNAKSNPIRIDVVCDDSRSSTSTLEKVVIQSPSDDRSYRVKTLSNGIKALLVSDKSAKKAAASLNVHIGSMSNPSKLPGLAHFLEHMLFLGSKKFPKEDQYQEFLSLHGGMSNAYTSDENTVFFFEVNCSGLSEALKLFCQMFVAPLLTDASIDREKNAVNNEFEKNIQQDGWRTHLVTQEIIGNSHPFGQFSCGNNESLKFANRNDLTEFLKLYKQTKMTLVILGNESLEELENLSLQFQEIPKSCQRQQTIPEFPSNPFN
;
A
#
# COMPACT_ATOMS: atom_id res chain seq x y z
N GLN A 1 -36.31 18.47 -10.45
CA GLN A 1 -36.09 17.14 -9.83
C GLN A 1 -35.22 16.19 -10.68
N ASN A 2 -34.61 16.70 -11.76
CA ASN A 2 -33.44 16.15 -12.45
C ASN A 2 -32.23 17.06 -12.14
N ILE A 3 -31.02 16.50 -11.92
CA ILE A 3 -29.67 17.07 -12.22
C ILE A 3 -28.51 16.30 -11.53
N LEU A 4 -28.74 15.40 -10.56
CA LEU A 4 -27.63 14.68 -9.88
C LEU A 4 -27.06 13.44 -10.62
N LYS A 5 -27.31 13.32 -11.93
CA LYS A 5 -26.74 12.26 -12.79
C LYS A 5 -25.85 12.88 -13.86
N LYS A 6 -24.63 13.27 -13.50
CA LYS A 6 -23.47 13.36 -14.42
C LYS A 6 -22.22 13.80 -13.64
N TYR A 7 -21.25 12.89 -13.55
CA TYR A 7 -19.83 13.13 -13.21
C TYR A 7 -19.52 13.56 -11.77
N GLN A 8 -19.11 12.62 -10.91
CA GLN A 8 -18.63 12.93 -9.55
C GLN A 8 -17.57 11.92 -9.08
N PHE A 9 -16.41 12.41 -8.63
CA PHE A 9 -15.35 11.62 -7.98
C PHE A 9 -15.84 11.14 -6.60
N ARG A 10 -15.64 9.86 -6.25
CA ARG A 10 -15.91 9.35 -4.89
C ARG A 10 -14.60 8.87 -4.28
N LEU A 11 -14.11 9.60 -3.28
CA LEU A 11 -13.10 9.06 -2.36
C LEU A 11 -13.83 8.10 -1.42
N ARG A 12 -13.60 6.79 -1.56
CA ARG A 12 -14.17 5.80 -0.66
C ARG A 12 -13.05 5.21 0.20
N PHE A 13 -13.10 5.50 1.49
CA PHE A 13 -12.43 4.67 2.49
C PHE A 13 -13.39 3.54 2.81
N ASN A 14 -13.26 2.40 2.15
CA ASN A 14 -14.05 1.21 2.51
C ASN A 14 -15.58 1.49 2.46
N ASP A 15 -16.06 2.14 1.38
CA ASP A 15 -17.43 2.66 1.23
C ASP A 15 -17.91 3.74 2.24
N HIS A 16 -17.01 4.19 3.13
CA HIS A 16 -17.23 5.19 4.17
C HIS A 16 -16.25 6.38 4.08
N TYR A 17 -16.53 7.46 4.80
CA TYR A 17 -15.62 8.61 4.94
C TYR A 17 -14.54 8.31 5.99
N LEU A 18 -13.42 9.03 5.98
CA LEU A 18 -12.43 8.98 7.05
C LEU A 18 -13.10 9.31 8.39
N ASP A 19 -13.02 8.40 9.36
CA ASP A 19 -13.56 8.62 10.70
C ASP A 19 -12.69 9.68 11.41
N PRO A 20 -13.25 10.82 11.87
CA PRO A 20 -12.49 11.81 12.63
C PRO A 20 -12.08 11.30 14.03
N ASN A 21 -12.68 10.21 14.53
CA ASN A 21 -12.41 9.68 15.86
C ASN A 21 -11.34 8.58 15.90
N GLN A 22 -10.79 8.17 14.75
CA GLN A 22 -9.75 7.15 14.66
C GLN A 22 -8.54 7.69 13.91
N THR A 23 -7.34 7.23 14.26
CA THR A 23 -6.14 7.60 13.48
C THR A 23 -6.20 6.95 12.10
N LEU A 24 -5.51 7.55 11.10
CA LEU A 24 -5.39 6.92 9.77
C LEU A 24 -4.78 5.51 9.88
N PHE A 25 -3.83 5.32 10.80
CA PHE A 25 -3.20 4.02 11.06
C PHE A 25 -4.22 2.98 11.55
N GLU A 26 -5.07 3.33 12.52
CA GLU A 26 -6.13 2.46 13.01
C GLU A 26 -7.14 2.12 11.92
N GLN A 27 -7.56 3.10 11.13
CA GLN A 27 -8.50 2.91 10.04
C GLN A 27 -7.95 1.95 8.97
N ILE A 28 -6.67 2.10 8.58
CA ILE A 28 -6.02 1.19 7.63
C ILE A 28 -5.86 -0.21 8.23
N ARG A 29 -5.42 -0.29 9.49
CA ARG A 29 -5.22 -1.55 10.20
C ARG A 29 -6.51 -2.35 10.34
N ASN A 30 -7.66 -1.67 10.51
CA ASN A 30 -8.96 -2.31 10.68
C ASN A 30 -9.63 -2.66 9.33
N ALA A 31 -9.26 -1.98 8.24
CA ALA A 31 -9.83 -2.17 6.91
C ALA A 31 -9.27 -3.40 6.15
N LYS A 32 -8.76 -4.43 6.83
CA LYS A 32 -8.01 -5.58 6.24
C LYS A 32 -8.67 -6.28 5.04
N SER A 33 -9.99 -6.15 4.87
CA SER A 33 -10.77 -6.75 3.79
C SER A 33 -11.14 -5.81 2.65
N ASN A 34 -10.79 -4.51 2.70
CA ASN A 34 -11.09 -3.52 1.67
C ASN A 34 -10.08 -2.35 1.71
N PRO A 35 -9.04 -2.35 0.85
CA PRO A 35 -7.99 -1.34 0.86
C PRO A 35 -8.53 0.04 0.47
N ILE A 36 -7.77 1.10 0.82
CA ILE A 36 -8.08 2.48 0.41
C ILE A 36 -8.18 2.53 -1.11
N ARG A 37 -9.40 2.71 -1.63
CA ARG A 37 -9.65 2.93 -3.05
C ARG A 37 -9.86 4.41 -3.29
N ILE A 38 -8.84 5.04 -3.88
CA ILE A 38 -9.00 6.37 -4.46
C ILE A 38 -9.56 6.19 -5.87
N ASP A 39 -10.89 6.09 -5.96
CA ASP A 39 -11.59 6.01 -7.23
C ASP A 39 -11.64 7.38 -7.89
N VAL A 40 -10.69 7.60 -8.80
CA VAL A 40 -10.65 8.77 -9.68
C VAL A 40 -11.42 8.42 -10.96
N VAL A 41 -12.72 8.68 -11.02
CA VAL A 41 -13.51 8.54 -12.25
C VAL A 41 -13.24 9.75 -13.15
N CYS A 42 -12.41 9.59 -14.18
CA CYS A 42 -12.27 10.61 -15.22
C CYS A 42 -13.46 10.54 -16.18
N ASP A 43 -14.08 11.68 -16.46
CA ASP A 43 -14.99 11.83 -17.58
C ASP A 43 -14.17 12.13 -18.84
N ASP A 44 -13.89 11.11 -19.63
CA ASP A 44 -13.34 11.29 -20.99
C ASP A 44 -14.45 11.76 -21.93
N SER A 45 -14.90 13.00 -21.74
CA SER A 45 -15.67 13.70 -22.76
C SER A 45 -15.69 15.23 -22.59
N ARG A 46 -14.53 15.90 -22.78
CA ARG A 46 -14.34 17.12 -23.61
C ARG A 46 -13.12 17.97 -23.21
N SER A 47 -12.31 18.26 -24.23
CA SER A 47 -11.62 19.52 -24.53
C SER A 47 -10.67 20.17 -23.49
N SER A 48 -9.38 20.15 -23.84
CA SER A 48 -8.41 21.25 -23.80
C SER A 48 -8.52 22.34 -22.70
N THR A 49 -7.46 22.42 -21.89
CA THR A 49 -6.97 23.62 -21.18
C THR A 49 -7.91 24.25 -20.15
N SER A 50 -8.09 23.58 -19.01
CA SER A 50 -8.11 24.23 -17.70
C SER A 50 -7.80 23.20 -16.61
N THR A 51 -6.95 23.58 -15.66
CA THR A 51 -6.62 22.80 -14.46
C THR A 51 -7.86 22.74 -13.56
N LEU A 52 -8.78 21.83 -13.88
CA LEU A 52 -9.90 21.51 -12.98
C LEU A 52 -9.28 20.88 -11.72
N GLU A 53 -9.17 21.67 -10.66
CA GLU A 53 -8.90 21.16 -9.31
C GLU A 53 -9.99 20.13 -8.98
N LYS A 54 -9.59 18.87 -8.87
CA LYS A 54 -10.51 17.75 -8.63
C LYS A 54 -11.03 17.85 -7.19
N VAL A 55 -12.32 18.16 -7.04
CA VAL A 55 -12.96 18.35 -5.74
C VAL A 55 -13.13 17.00 -5.02
N VAL A 56 -12.64 16.92 -3.79
CA VAL A 56 -12.83 15.79 -2.86
C VAL A 56 -14.20 15.92 -2.19
N ILE A 57 -15.00 14.85 -2.23
CA ILE A 57 -16.26 14.78 -1.49
C ILE A 57 -15.94 14.35 -0.06
N GLN A 58 -16.31 15.17 0.93
CA GLN A 58 -16.14 14.90 2.35
C GLN A 58 -17.48 15.04 3.09
N SER A 59 -17.53 14.53 4.32
CA SER A 59 -18.67 14.75 5.20
C SER A 59 -18.79 16.25 5.55
N PRO A 60 -19.99 16.82 5.67
CA PRO A 60 -20.16 18.21 6.13
C PRO A 60 -19.55 18.49 7.51
N SER A 61 -19.35 17.45 8.33
CA SER A 61 -18.73 17.54 9.66
C SER A 61 -17.22 17.35 9.64
N ASP A 62 -16.62 17.13 8.47
CA ASP A 62 -15.18 16.97 8.28
C ASP A 62 -14.54 18.32 8.02
N ASP A 63 -13.71 18.79 8.97
CA ASP A 63 -13.02 20.08 8.91
C ASP A 63 -11.63 20.00 8.26
N ARG A 64 -11.21 18.80 7.85
CA ARG A 64 -9.93 18.57 7.18
C ARG A 64 -9.97 19.13 5.76
N SER A 65 -8.79 19.51 5.28
CA SER A 65 -8.60 19.97 3.91
C SER A 65 -7.95 18.88 3.06
N TYR A 66 -8.38 18.74 1.82
CA TYR A 66 -7.95 17.64 0.95
C TYR A 66 -7.43 18.14 -0.39
N ARG A 67 -6.44 17.44 -0.93
CA ARG A 67 -5.96 17.66 -2.31
C ARG A 67 -5.57 16.34 -2.95
N VAL A 68 -6.04 16.11 -4.17
CA VAL A 68 -5.60 14.98 -4.99
C VAL A 68 -4.57 15.46 -6.00
N LYS A 69 -3.41 14.80 -6.06
CA LYS A 69 -2.34 15.08 -7.02
C LYS A 69 -1.91 13.80 -7.71
N THR A 70 -1.58 13.89 -9.00
CA THR A 70 -0.85 12.82 -9.70
C THR A 70 0.60 13.27 -9.85
N LEU A 71 1.53 12.49 -9.31
CA LEU A 71 2.97 12.77 -9.42
C LEU A 71 3.46 12.49 -10.85
N SER A 72 4.60 13.06 -11.22
CA SER A 72 5.20 12.93 -12.57
C SER A 72 5.50 11.47 -12.99
N ASN A 73 5.73 10.61 -11.99
CA ASN A 73 5.96 9.18 -12.14
C ASN A 73 4.67 8.34 -12.12
N GLY A 74 3.49 8.96 -12.05
CA GLY A 74 2.19 8.32 -12.18
C GLY A 74 1.50 7.90 -10.88
N ILE A 75 2.14 8.07 -9.73
CA ILE A 75 1.55 7.79 -8.40
C ILE A 75 0.41 8.78 -8.14
N LYS A 76 -0.76 8.28 -7.73
CA LYS A 76 -1.88 9.13 -7.30
C LYS A 76 -1.76 9.36 -5.79
N ALA A 77 -1.67 10.61 -5.37
CA ALA A 77 -1.54 11.02 -3.97
C ALA A 77 -2.81 11.74 -3.49
N LEU A 78 -3.29 11.39 -2.31
CA LEU A 78 -4.24 12.17 -1.52
C LEU A 78 -3.51 12.80 -0.34
N LEU A 79 -3.60 14.11 -0.27
CA LEU A 79 -3.03 14.93 0.78
C LEU A 79 -4.17 15.34 1.70
N VAL A 80 -4.01 15.10 3.00
CA VAL A 80 -4.99 15.41 4.05
C VAL A 80 -4.33 16.34 5.05
N SER A 81 -4.73 17.61 5.06
CA SER A 81 -4.28 18.59 6.03
C SER A 81 -5.28 18.68 7.16
N ASP A 82 -4.83 18.30 8.36
CA ASP A 82 -5.58 18.40 9.61
C ASP A 82 -4.76 19.23 10.61
N LYS A 83 -5.12 20.50 10.77
CA LYS A 83 -4.39 21.44 11.66
C LYS A 83 -4.46 21.05 13.14
N SER A 84 -5.42 20.20 13.53
CA SER A 84 -5.57 19.73 14.90
C SER A 84 -4.77 18.44 15.18
N ALA A 85 -4.24 17.79 14.14
CA ALA A 85 -3.55 16.52 14.25
C ALA A 85 -2.29 16.60 15.12
N LYS A 86 -2.19 15.68 16.08
CA LYS A 86 -1.00 15.45 16.92
C LYS A 86 -0.08 14.37 16.33
N LYS A 87 -0.66 13.48 15.53
CA LYS A 87 0.03 12.44 14.78
C LYS A 87 -0.16 12.69 13.30
N ALA A 88 0.93 12.56 12.55
CA ALA A 88 0.88 12.45 11.10
C ALA A 88 0.95 10.98 10.71
N ALA A 89 0.50 10.66 9.52
CA ALA A 89 0.47 9.30 9.01
C ALA A 89 0.60 9.28 7.49
N ALA A 90 1.10 8.18 6.96
CA ALA A 90 1.09 7.95 5.52
C ALA A 90 0.85 6.49 5.19
N SER A 91 0.35 6.25 3.99
CA SER A 91 0.15 4.92 3.44
C SER A 91 0.44 4.88 1.96
N LEU A 92 1.09 3.81 1.51
CA LEU A 92 1.28 3.50 0.11
C LEU A 92 0.64 2.13 -0.18
N ASN A 93 -0.38 2.13 -1.02
CA ASN A 93 -0.96 0.91 -1.59
C ASN A 93 -0.31 0.65 -2.95
N VAL A 94 0.26 -0.54 -3.12
CA VAL A 94 0.65 -1.08 -4.42
C VAL A 94 -0.44 -2.06 -4.84
N HIS A 95 -1.10 -1.82 -5.98
CA HIS A 95 -2.22 -2.63 -6.50
C HIS A 95 -1.78 -3.98 -7.10
N ILE A 96 -0.91 -4.70 -6.38
CA ILE A 96 -0.50 -6.06 -6.65
C ILE A 96 -0.41 -6.81 -5.31
N GLY A 97 -0.79 -8.08 -5.28
CA GLY A 97 -0.85 -8.89 -4.07
C GLY A 97 -0.51 -10.35 -4.33
N SER A 98 -0.98 -11.24 -3.44
CA SER A 98 -0.65 -12.67 -3.44
C SER A 98 -1.14 -13.41 -4.69
N MET A 99 -2.21 -12.96 -5.36
CA MET A 99 -2.67 -13.58 -6.62
C MET A 99 -1.70 -13.38 -7.79
N SER A 100 -0.71 -12.49 -7.63
CA SER A 100 0.36 -12.31 -8.60
C SER A 100 1.63 -13.09 -8.26
N ASN A 101 1.62 -13.89 -7.20
CA ASN A 101 2.76 -14.74 -6.84
C ASN A 101 3.17 -15.61 -8.05
N PRO A 102 4.48 -15.77 -8.31
CA PRO A 102 4.93 -16.80 -9.22
C PRO A 102 4.49 -18.17 -8.70
N SER A 103 3.95 -19.04 -9.57
CA SER A 103 3.44 -20.34 -9.14
C SER A 103 4.47 -21.23 -8.44
N LYS A 104 5.77 -21.00 -8.69
CA LYS A 104 6.88 -21.71 -8.04
C LYS A 104 7.24 -21.17 -6.65
N LEU A 105 6.78 -19.97 -6.31
CA LEU A 105 7.07 -19.27 -5.05
C LEU A 105 5.78 -18.70 -4.44
N PRO A 106 4.82 -19.54 -4.02
CA PRO A 106 3.66 -19.08 -3.27
C PRO A 106 4.11 -18.31 -2.01
N GLY A 107 3.48 -17.17 -1.75
CA GLY A 107 3.84 -16.27 -0.64
C GLY A 107 4.93 -15.23 -0.96
N LEU A 108 5.45 -15.15 -2.19
CA LEU A 108 6.52 -14.21 -2.53
C LEU A 108 6.13 -12.73 -2.33
N ALA A 109 4.87 -12.36 -2.58
CA ALA A 109 4.38 -11.00 -2.38
C ALA A 109 4.44 -10.58 -0.91
N HIS A 110 3.97 -11.45 -0.02
CA HIS A 110 4.05 -11.26 1.42
C HIS A 110 5.50 -11.28 1.89
N PHE A 111 6.34 -12.14 1.32
CA PHE A 111 7.76 -12.16 1.65
C PHE A 111 8.47 -10.87 1.22
N LEU A 112 8.16 -10.32 0.03
CA LEU A 112 8.70 -9.04 -0.39
C LEU A 112 8.26 -7.92 0.56
N GLU A 113 7.01 -7.92 1.03
CA GLU A 113 6.52 -6.96 2.03
C GLU A 113 7.44 -6.88 3.24
N HIS A 114 7.76 -8.02 3.88
CA HIS A 114 8.72 -8.09 4.99
C HIS A 114 10.07 -7.50 4.61
N MET A 115 10.59 -7.91 3.46
CA MET A 115 11.93 -7.53 3.01
C MET A 115 12.08 -6.02 2.75
N LEU A 116 11.00 -5.30 2.43
CA LEU A 116 11.05 -3.85 2.18
C LEU A 116 11.33 -3.02 3.45
N PHE A 117 11.10 -3.56 4.64
CA PHE A 117 11.41 -2.88 5.90
C PHE A 117 12.90 -2.93 6.28
N LEU A 118 13.68 -3.82 5.65
CA LEU A 118 15.03 -4.18 6.08
C LEU A 118 16.12 -3.39 5.38
N GLY A 119 15.97 -2.07 5.42
CA GLY A 119 16.95 -1.13 4.90
C GLY A 119 16.93 -0.94 3.38
N SER A 120 17.55 0.16 2.97
CA SER A 120 17.66 0.60 1.59
C SER A 120 19.08 1.07 1.29
N LYS A 121 19.40 1.30 0.02
CA LYS A 121 20.72 1.83 -0.38
C LYS A 121 21.07 3.15 0.31
N LYS A 122 20.08 4.03 0.53
CA LYS A 122 20.27 5.34 1.20
C LYS A 122 20.30 5.22 2.72
N PHE A 123 19.58 4.24 3.27
CA PHE A 123 19.43 4.00 4.70
C PHE A 123 19.69 2.50 4.99
N PRO A 124 20.97 2.09 5.06
CA PRO A 124 21.35 0.68 4.99
C PRO A 124 21.20 -0.09 6.31
N LYS A 125 21.01 0.61 7.44
CA LYS A 125 20.78 -0.04 8.73
C LYS A 125 19.37 -0.65 8.74
N GLU A 126 19.27 -1.98 8.93
CA GLU A 126 18.01 -2.74 8.74
C GLU A 126 16.85 -2.20 9.59
N ASP A 127 17.10 -1.85 10.84
CA ASP A 127 16.10 -1.39 11.81
C ASP A 127 15.93 0.13 11.84
N GLN A 128 16.64 0.89 11.00
CA GLN A 128 16.66 2.36 11.07
C GLN A 128 15.27 2.98 10.93
N TYR A 129 14.42 2.44 10.05
CA TYR A 129 13.06 2.94 9.86
C TYR A 129 12.21 2.73 11.12
N GLN A 130 12.23 1.52 11.68
CA GLN A 130 11.47 1.17 12.87
C GLN A 130 11.98 1.93 14.11
N GLU A 131 13.30 2.04 14.27
CA GLU A 131 13.94 2.80 15.34
C GLU A 131 13.56 4.29 15.27
N PHE A 132 13.62 4.90 14.08
CA PHE A 132 13.22 6.28 13.88
C PHE A 132 11.76 6.50 14.31
N LEU A 133 10.84 5.65 13.83
CA LEU A 133 9.43 5.77 14.20
C LEU A 133 9.25 5.66 15.71
N SER A 134 9.82 4.62 16.34
CA SER A 134 9.74 4.42 17.79
C SER A 134 10.21 5.64 18.60
N LEU A 135 11.35 6.22 18.23
CA LEU A 135 11.91 7.42 18.87
C LEU A 135 11.04 8.66 18.69
N HIS A 136 10.24 8.72 17.62
CA HIS A 136 9.34 9.83 17.32
C HIS A 136 7.87 9.50 17.64
N GLY A 137 7.66 8.53 18.55
CA GLY A 137 6.35 8.10 19.04
C GLY A 137 5.47 7.46 17.97
N GLY A 138 6.05 7.00 16.87
CA GLY A 138 5.38 6.37 15.76
C GLY A 138 5.47 4.84 15.77
N MET A 139 4.78 4.25 14.81
CA MET A 139 4.86 2.83 14.49
C MET A 139 4.49 2.61 13.02
N SER A 140 4.92 1.51 12.45
CA SER A 140 4.55 1.08 11.09
C SER A 140 3.98 -0.31 11.09
N ASN A 141 3.25 -0.62 10.02
CA ASN A 141 2.83 -1.97 9.69
C ASN A 141 2.59 -2.09 8.18
N ALA A 142 2.35 -3.31 7.73
CA ALA A 142 1.89 -3.58 6.38
C ALA A 142 0.94 -4.79 6.36
N TYR A 143 0.32 -5.02 5.21
CA TYR A 143 -0.34 -6.27 4.91
C TYR A 143 -0.36 -6.54 3.42
N THR A 144 -0.34 -7.83 3.07
CA THR A 144 -0.52 -8.34 1.72
C THR A 144 -1.87 -9.05 1.65
N SER A 145 -2.72 -8.56 0.75
CA SER A 145 -4.00 -9.18 0.36
C SER A 145 -3.84 -9.86 -1.00
N ASP A 146 -4.95 -10.38 -1.53
CA ASP A 146 -4.98 -11.03 -2.84
C ASP A 146 -4.51 -10.12 -3.98
N GLU A 147 -4.95 -8.86 -3.98
CA GLU A 147 -4.72 -7.91 -5.08
C GLU A 147 -3.91 -6.67 -4.68
N ASN A 148 -3.59 -6.50 -3.39
CA ASN A 148 -2.96 -5.27 -2.89
C ASN A 148 -1.94 -5.58 -1.79
N THR A 149 -0.85 -4.83 -1.78
CA THR A 149 0.09 -4.76 -0.66
C THR A 149 0.13 -3.33 -0.14
N VAL A 150 -0.22 -3.15 1.13
CA VAL A 150 -0.41 -1.84 1.75
C VAL A 150 0.61 -1.64 2.85
N PHE A 151 1.42 -0.60 2.74
CA PHE A 151 2.38 -0.18 3.77
C PHE A 151 1.89 1.10 4.39
N PHE A 152 2.04 1.25 5.71
CA PHE A 152 1.55 2.43 6.41
C PHE A 152 2.27 2.66 7.73
N PHE A 153 2.29 3.92 8.16
CA PHE A 153 2.84 4.32 9.45
C PHE A 153 2.11 5.51 10.03
N GLU A 154 2.29 5.70 11.34
CA GLU A 154 2.01 6.95 12.05
C GLU A 154 3.26 7.41 12.79
N VAL A 155 3.35 8.72 13.05
CA VAL A 155 4.46 9.37 13.76
C VAL A 155 3.96 10.68 14.37
N ASN A 156 4.64 11.23 15.39
CA ASN A 156 4.39 12.62 15.79
C ASN A 156 4.58 13.56 14.59
N CYS A 157 3.74 14.60 14.45
CA CYS A 157 3.78 15.49 13.27
C CYS A 157 5.18 16.06 12.98
N SER A 158 5.97 16.36 14.02
CA SER A 158 7.35 16.83 13.85
C SER A 158 8.29 15.86 13.12
N GLY A 159 7.96 14.56 13.11
CA GLY A 159 8.73 13.50 12.45
C GLY A 159 8.26 13.16 11.02
N LEU A 160 7.18 13.77 10.51
CA LEU A 160 6.56 13.35 9.23
C LEU A 160 7.55 13.40 8.06
N SER A 161 8.25 14.53 7.90
CA SER A 161 9.16 14.74 6.77
C SER A 161 10.26 13.68 6.68
N GLU A 162 10.85 13.31 7.81
CA GLU A 162 11.92 12.31 7.86
C GLU A 162 11.36 10.87 7.77
N ALA A 163 10.21 10.60 8.39
CA ALA A 163 9.52 9.32 8.23
C ALA A 163 9.19 9.03 6.76
N LEU A 164 8.71 10.03 6.01
CA LEU A 164 8.43 9.91 4.58
C LEU A 164 9.69 9.64 3.75
N LYS A 165 10.85 10.21 4.11
CA LYS A 165 12.13 9.92 3.44
C LYS A 165 12.50 8.45 3.58
N LEU A 166 12.49 7.94 4.81
CA LEU A 166 12.80 6.54 5.10
C LEU A 166 11.81 5.61 4.38
N PHE A 167 10.52 5.91 4.50
CA PHE A 167 9.44 5.15 3.89
C PHE A 167 9.52 5.10 2.36
N CYS A 168 9.81 6.22 1.69
CA CYS A 168 9.97 6.27 0.24
C CYS A 168 11.09 5.32 -0.25
N GLN A 169 12.23 5.31 0.45
CA GLN A 169 13.41 4.55 0.02
C GLN A 169 13.21 3.02 0.06
N MET A 170 12.25 2.53 0.86
CA MET A 170 11.81 1.12 0.85
C MET A 170 11.41 0.66 -0.57
N PHE A 171 10.83 1.56 -1.36
CA PHE A 171 10.34 1.26 -2.72
C PHE A 171 11.34 1.64 -3.82
N VAL A 172 12.27 2.57 -3.55
CA VAL A 172 13.25 3.04 -4.52
C VAL A 172 14.35 1.99 -4.73
N ALA A 173 15.05 1.64 -3.66
CA ALA A 173 16.23 0.77 -3.71
C ALA A 173 16.41 0.00 -2.40
N PRO A 174 15.51 -0.94 -2.06
CA PRO A 174 15.69 -1.83 -0.91
C PRO A 174 16.94 -2.69 -1.07
N LEU A 175 17.59 -3.06 0.04
CA LEU A 175 18.85 -3.81 0.00
C LEU A 175 18.67 -5.25 -0.48
N LEU A 176 17.65 -5.93 0.08
CA LEU A 176 17.34 -7.33 -0.18
C LEU A 176 18.59 -8.23 0.01
N THR A 177 19.25 -8.15 1.17
CA THR A 177 20.48 -8.92 1.41
C THR A 177 20.18 -10.40 1.65
N ASP A 178 21.08 -11.29 1.24
CA ASP A 178 20.90 -12.74 1.42
C ASP A 178 20.77 -13.12 2.91
N ALA A 179 21.53 -12.44 3.78
CA ALA A 179 21.43 -12.65 5.22
C ALA A 179 20.05 -12.29 5.78
N SER A 180 19.46 -11.17 5.32
CA SER A 180 18.10 -10.77 5.72
C SER A 180 17.07 -11.75 5.15
N ILE A 181 17.25 -12.23 3.91
CA ILE A 181 16.37 -13.21 3.26
C ILE A 181 16.29 -14.50 4.08
N ASP A 182 17.42 -15.08 4.45
CA ASP A 182 17.45 -16.35 5.20
C ASP A 182 16.80 -16.21 6.59
N ARG A 183 17.00 -15.06 7.23
CA ARG A 183 16.39 -14.74 8.53
C ARG A 183 14.87 -14.55 8.41
N GLU A 184 14.42 -13.76 7.44
CA GLU A 184 13.00 -13.42 7.28
C GLU A 184 12.13 -14.57 6.79
N LYS A 185 12.68 -15.57 6.08
CA LYS A 185 11.94 -16.81 5.78
C LYS A 185 11.37 -17.45 7.05
N ASN A 186 12.18 -17.47 8.12
CA ASN A 186 11.75 -18.00 9.41
C ASN A 186 10.70 -17.09 10.09
N ALA A 187 10.78 -15.77 9.91
CA ALA A 187 9.78 -14.85 10.44
C ALA A 187 8.42 -15.06 9.79
N VAL A 188 8.37 -15.17 8.44
CA VAL A 188 7.16 -15.49 7.69
C VAL A 188 6.60 -16.87 8.10
N ASN A 189 7.47 -17.87 8.25
CA ASN A 189 7.05 -19.19 8.72
C ASN A 189 6.41 -19.14 10.12
N ASN A 190 7.00 -18.40 11.06
CA ASN A 190 6.46 -18.24 12.41
C ASN A 190 5.09 -17.52 12.38
N GLU A 191 4.91 -16.55 11.48
CA GLU A 191 3.60 -15.93 11.28
C GLU A 191 2.57 -16.93 10.75
N PHE A 192 2.94 -17.75 9.75
CA PHE A 192 2.09 -18.82 9.25
C PHE A 192 1.68 -19.82 10.35
N GLU A 193 2.63 -20.30 11.14
CA GLU A 193 2.39 -21.24 12.26
C GLU A 193 1.49 -20.63 13.34
N LYS A 194 1.64 -19.33 13.61
CA LYS A 194 0.76 -18.61 14.52
C LYS A 194 -0.66 -18.46 13.95
N ASN A 195 -0.77 -18.12 12.67
CA ASN A 195 -2.05 -17.82 12.03
C ASN A 195 -2.90 -19.07 11.78
N ILE A 196 -2.30 -20.25 11.58
CA ILE A 196 -3.04 -21.51 11.35
C ILE A 196 -3.95 -21.93 12.52
N GLN A 197 -3.74 -21.36 13.70
CA GLN A 197 -4.57 -21.57 14.89
C GLN A 197 -5.88 -20.74 14.87
N GLN A 198 -6.01 -19.80 13.94
CA GLN A 198 -7.18 -18.93 13.82
C GLN A 198 -8.16 -19.46 12.76
N ASP A 199 -9.43 -19.62 13.11
CA ASP A 199 -10.44 -20.22 12.21
C ASP A 199 -10.64 -19.44 10.90
N GLY A 200 -10.51 -18.10 10.93
CA GLY A 200 -10.58 -17.29 9.72
C GLY A 200 -9.50 -17.66 8.70
N TRP A 201 -8.26 -17.87 9.18
CA TRP A 201 -7.15 -18.32 8.34
C TRP A 201 -7.34 -19.75 7.85
N ARG A 202 -7.80 -20.66 8.71
CA ARG A 202 -8.10 -22.05 8.32
C ARG A 202 -9.17 -22.11 7.22
N THR A 203 -10.23 -21.32 7.38
CA THR A 203 -11.31 -21.22 6.40
C THR A 203 -10.80 -20.67 5.07
N HIS A 204 -9.95 -19.63 5.10
CA HIS A 204 -9.33 -19.08 3.90
C HIS A 204 -8.48 -20.14 3.19
N LEU A 205 -7.56 -20.82 3.88
CA LEU A 205 -6.71 -21.85 3.30
C LEU A 205 -7.50 -23.02 2.70
N VAL A 206 -8.55 -23.49 3.39
CA VAL A 206 -9.46 -24.53 2.85
C VAL A 206 -10.16 -24.03 1.58
N THR A 207 -10.58 -22.77 1.55
CA THR A 207 -11.20 -22.17 0.36
C THR A 207 -10.21 -22.13 -0.80
N GLN A 208 -8.96 -21.74 -0.54
CA GLN A 208 -7.90 -21.74 -1.56
C GLN A 208 -7.66 -23.15 -2.11
N GLU A 209 -7.59 -24.16 -1.24
CA GLU A 209 -7.40 -25.56 -1.64
C GLU A 209 -8.56 -26.11 -2.49
N ILE A 210 -9.81 -25.77 -2.14
CA ILE A 210 -11.00 -26.17 -2.92
C ILE A 210 -10.95 -25.60 -4.33
N ILE A 211 -10.51 -24.35 -4.48
CA ILE A 211 -10.36 -23.67 -5.77
C ILE A 211 -9.19 -24.27 -6.55
N GLY A 212 -8.07 -24.51 -5.87
CA GLY A 212 -6.86 -25.09 -6.44
C GLY A 212 -6.28 -24.23 -7.58
N ASN A 213 -5.68 -24.88 -8.58
CA ASN A 213 -4.95 -24.19 -9.65
C ASN A 213 -5.83 -23.62 -10.77
N SER A 214 -7.17 -23.75 -10.68
CA SER A 214 -8.08 -23.20 -11.70
C SER A 214 -8.12 -21.68 -11.69
N HIS A 215 -7.76 -21.06 -10.56
CA HIS A 215 -7.82 -19.62 -10.35
C HIS A 215 -6.65 -19.15 -9.47
N PRO A 216 -6.05 -17.97 -9.69
CA PRO A 216 -4.94 -17.47 -8.87
C PRO A 216 -5.26 -17.31 -7.38
N PHE A 217 -6.54 -17.13 -7.03
CA PHE A 217 -7.00 -17.10 -5.64
C PHE A 217 -6.74 -18.41 -4.89
N GLY A 218 -6.70 -19.56 -5.59
CA GLY A 218 -6.41 -20.86 -4.98
C GLY A 218 -4.93 -21.07 -4.64
N GLN A 219 -4.05 -20.13 -5.01
CA GLN A 219 -2.64 -20.21 -4.66
C GLN A 219 -2.40 -19.88 -3.19
N PHE A 220 -1.55 -20.67 -2.52
CA PHE A 220 -1.14 -20.38 -1.14
C PHE A 220 -0.51 -18.98 -1.02
N SER A 221 -1.14 -18.12 -0.22
CA SER A 221 -0.85 -16.68 -0.19
C SER A 221 0.12 -16.25 0.92
N CYS A 222 0.17 -17.00 2.03
CA CYS A 222 0.89 -16.62 3.24
C CYS A 222 2.42 -16.79 3.12
N GLY A 223 2.87 -17.85 2.45
CA GLY A 223 4.29 -18.25 2.46
C GLY A 223 4.68 -18.98 3.75
N ASN A 224 5.69 -19.83 3.65
CA ASN A 224 6.28 -20.60 4.74
C ASN A 224 7.66 -21.13 4.32
N ASN A 225 8.34 -21.86 5.20
CA ASN A 225 9.68 -22.39 4.90
C ASN A 225 9.72 -23.34 3.70
N GLU A 226 8.62 -24.02 3.37
CA GLU A 226 8.54 -24.94 2.23
C GLU A 226 8.36 -24.18 0.90
N SER A 227 7.35 -23.32 0.82
CA SER A 227 7.00 -22.53 -0.36
C SER A 227 8.06 -21.49 -0.73
N LEU A 228 8.76 -20.93 0.26
CA LEU A 228 9.80 -19.93 0.07
C LEU A 228 11.23 -20.52 0.11
N LYS A 229 11.36 -21.84 0.19
CA LYS A 229 12.66 -22.53 0.33
C LYS A 229 13.71 -22.03 -0.67
N PHE A 230 13.32 -21.96 -1.93
CA PHE A 230 14.19 -21.57 -3.04
C PHE A 230 14.12 -20.09 -3.42
N ALA A 231 13.29 -19.29 -2.72
CA ALA A 231 13.22 -17.87 -2.96
C ALA A 231 14.60 -17.23 -2.72
N ASN A 232 15.04 -16.41 -3.67
CA ASN A 232 16.31 -15.72 -3.60
C ASN A 232 16.15 -14.24 -3.97
N ARG A 233 17.25 -13.49 -3.90
CA ARG A 233 17.27 -12.05 -4.18
C ARG A 233 16.77 -11.69 -5.58
N ASN A 234 17.05 -12.51 -6.59
CA ASN A 234 16.59 -12.23 -7.95
C ASN A 234 15.07 -12.32 -8.05
N ASP A 235 14.45 -13.32 -7.43
CA ASP A 235 12.99 -13.45 -7.41
C ASP A 235 12.33 -12.22 -6.76
N LEU A 236 12.84 -11.78 -5.62
CA LEU A 236 12.38 -10.57 -4.93
C LEU A 236 12.60 -9.31 -5.77
N THR A 237 13.74 -9.22 -6.46
CA THR A 237 14.06 -8.09 -7.34
C THR A 237 13.15 -8.06 -8.57
N GLU A 238 12.81 -9.21 -9.13
CA GLU A 238 11.86 -9.34 -10.23
C GLU A 238 10.44 -8.96 -9.79
N PHE A 239 10.00 -9.44 -8.62
CA PHE A 239 8.71 -9.07 -8.07
C PHE A 239 8.63 -7.56 -7.72
N LEU A 240 9.73 -6.97 -7.23
CA LEU A 240 9.83 -5.52 -7.01
C LEU A 240 9.75 -4.72 -8.32
N LYS A 241 10.23 -5.27 -9.46
CA LYS A 241 10.00 -4.62 -10.76
C LYS A 241 8.50 -4.57 -11.08
N LEU A 242 7.74 -5.62 -10.76
CA LEU A 242 6.27 -5.61 -10.91
C LEU A 242 5.63 -4.57 -10.01
N TYR A 243 6.08 -4.41 -8.75
CA TYR A 243 5.63 -3.31 -7.87
C TYR A 243 5.81 -1.96 -8.55
N LYS A 244 7.02 -1.70 -9.06
CA LYS A 244 7.36 -0.43 -9.73
C LYS A 244 6.57 -0.22 -11.03
N GLN A 245 6.15 -1.30 -11.68
CA GLN A 245 5.31 -1.26 -12.87
C GLN A 245 3.83 -1.10 -12.54
N THR A 246 3.38 -1.46 -11.34
CA THR A 246 1.97 -1.47 -10.94
C THR A 246 1.50 -0.12 -10.43
N LYS A 247 0.20 0.15 -10.59
CA LYS A 247 -0.46 1.34 -10.02
C LYS A 247 -0.19 1.44 -8.52
N MET A 248 0.22 2.63 -8.08
CA MET A 248 0.41 2.96 -6.67
C MET A 248 -0.47 4.14 -6.26
N THR A 249 -1.00 4.06 -5.06
CA THR A 249 -1.84 5.08 -4.44
C THR A 249 -1.26 5.48 -3.09
N LEU A 250 -0.96 6.76 -2.92
CA LEU A 250 -0.34 7.35 -1.73
C LEU A 250 -1.38 8.17 -0.97
N VAL A 251 -1.37 8.08 0.36
CA VAL A 251 -2.07 8.99 1.26
C VAL A 251 -1.06 9.58 2.23
N ILE A 252 -1.09 10.90 2.42
CA ILE A 252 -0.32 11.59 3.45
C ILE A 252 -1.28 12.45 4.27
N LEU A 253 -1.27 12.25 5.58
CA LEU A 253 -2.00 13.04 6.57
C LEU A 253 -1.02 13.72 7.52
N GLY A 254 -1.20 15.01 7.76
CA GLY A 254 -0.39 15.77 8.69
C GLY A 254 -1.01 17.11 9.05
N ASN A 255 -0.37 17.85 9.95
CA ASN A 255 -0.81 19.20 10.33
C ASN A 255 -0.19 20.31 9.46
N GLU A 256 0.68 19.93 8.53
CA GLU A 256 1.18 20.75 7.45
C GLU A 256 0.04 21.23 6.54
N SER A 257 0.23 22.38 5.90
CA SER A 257 -0.66 22.88 4.84
C SER A 257 -0.66 21.93 3.63
N LEU A 258 -1.68 22.05 2.78
CA LEU A 258 -1.74 21.26 1.53
C LEU A 258 -0.52 21.49 0.63
N GLU A 259 0.06 22.70 0.63
CA GLU A 259 1.26 23.05 -0.15
C GLU A 259 2.51 22.35 0.40
N GLU A 260 2.67 22.33 1.72
CA GLU A 260 3.76 21.62 2.38
C GLU A 260 3.65 20.10 2.18
N LEU A 261 2.46 19.52 2.35
CA LEU A 261 2.21 18.10 2.06
C LEU A 261 2.47 17.76 0.60
N GLU A 262 2.12 18.66 -0.31
CA GLU A 262 2.38 18.52 -1.73
C GLU A 262 3.89 18.47 -2.02
N ASN A 263 4.67 19.37 -1.40
CA ASN A 263 6.13 19.35 -1.50
C ASN A 263 6.74 18.06 -0.92
N LEU A 264 6.24 17.60 0.24
CA LEU A 264 6.67 16.34 0.84
C LEU A 264 6.38 15.14 -0.07
N SER A 265 5.24 15.14 -0.77
CA SER A 265 4.86 14.07 -1.70
C SER A 265 5.79 13.93 -2.91
N LEU A 266 6.54 14.99 -3.27
CA LEU A 266 7.45 14.97 -4.43
C LEU A 266 8.58 13.95 -4.27
N GLN A 267 8.95 13.59 -3.03
CA GLN A 267 9.99 12.59 -2.76
C GLN A 267 9.64 11.21 -3.35
N PHE A 268 8.35 10.89 -3.48
CA PHE A 268 7.89 9.64 -4.09
C PHE A 268 8.10 9.60 -5.60
N GLN A 269 8.50 10.71 -6.23
CA GLN A 269 8.93 10.72 -7.63
C GLN A 269 10.24 9.95 -7.86
N GLU A 270 11.04 9.73 -6.81
CA GLU A 270 12.23 8.88 -6.87
C GLU A 270 11.89 7.42 -7.21
N ILE A 271 10.65 6.96 -6.94
CA ILE A 271 10.22 5.61 -7.30
C ILE A 271 10.19 5.53 -8.84
N PRO A 272 11.07 4.71 -9.47
CA PRO A 272 11.33 4.78 -10.90
C PRO A 272 10.07 4.67 -11.73
N LYS A 273 9.81 5.66 -12.60
CA LYS A 273 8.63 5.66 -13.47
C LYS A 273 8.65 4.41 -14.38
N SER A 274 7.54 3.68 -14.42
CA SER A 274 7.28 2.71 -15.47
C SER A 274 6.28 3.30 -16.46
N CYS A 275 6.51 3.09 -17.75
CA CYS A 275 5.54 3.45 -18.80
C CYS A 275 4.19 2.75 -18.60
N GLN A 276 4.15 1.64 -17.85
CA GLN A 276 2.96 0.83 -17.58
C GLN A 276 2.21 1.22 -16.29
N ARG A 277 2.77 2.09 -15.43
CA ARG A 277 2.27 2.35 -14.06
C ARG A 277 0.80 2.73 -13.95
N GLN A 278 0.26 3.44 -14.93
CA GLN A 278 -1.12 3.90 -14.88
C GLN A 278 -2.13 2.89 -15.46
N GLN A 279 -1.65 1.84 -16.12
CA GLN A 279 -2.47 0.88 -16.85
C GLN A 279 -2.48 -0.51 -16.20
N THR A 280 -1.41 -0.90 -15.51
CA THR A 280 -1.30 -2.27 -14.96
C THR A 280 -1.82 -2.31 -13.53
N ILE A 281 -3.10 -2.69 -13.42
CA ILE A 281 -3.60 -3.46 -12.29
C ILE A 281 -3.65 -4.91 -12.81
N PRO A 282 -3.11 -5.91 -12.10
CA PRO A 282 -3.29 -7.30 -12.48
C PRO A 282 -4.79 -7.60 -12.62
N GLU A 283 -5.21 -8.09 -13.78
CA GLU A 283 -6.58 -8.53 -14.00
C GLU A 283 -6.67 -10.02 -13.74
N PHE A 284 -7.70 -10.42 -13.00
CA PHE A 284 -7.98 -11.81 -12.67
C PHE A 284 -9.38 -12.20 -13.15
N PRO A 285 -9.65 -13.50 -13.38
CA PRO A 285 -11.01 -13.95 -13.66
C PRO A 285 -11.97 -13.54 -12.55
N SER A 286 -13.24 -13.30 -12.90
CA SER A 286 -14.18 -12.62 -12.00
C SER A 286 -14.73 -13.48 -10.87
N ASN A 287 -14.88 -14.80 -11.07
CA ASN A 287 -15.39 -15.72 -10.04
C ASN A 287 -14.43 -16.89 -9.84
N PRO A 288 -13.83 -17.04 -8.65
CA PRO A 288 -12.95 -18.16 -8.35
C PRO A 288 -13.69 -19.49 -8.11
N PHE A 289 -15.02 -19.50 -8.02
CA PHE A 289 -15.85 -20.68 -7.68
C PHE A 289 -16.56 -21.33 -8.88
N ASN A 290 -16.24 -20.94 -10.11
CA ASN A 290 -16.86 -21.49 -11.33
C ASN A 290 -16.14 -22.73 -11.85
#